data_AF-A0A383VET8-F1
#
_entry.id   AF-A0A383VET8-F1
#
_cell.length_a   1.000
_cell.length_b   1.000
_cell.length_c   1.000
_cell.angle_alpha   90.00
_cell.angle_beta   90.00
_cell.angle_gamma   90.00
#
_symmetry.space_group_name_H-M   'P 1'
#
loop_
_entity.id
_entity.type
_entity.pdbx_description
1 polymer ?
#
loop_
_entity_poly.entity_id
_entity_poly.type
_entity_poly.pdbx_seq_one_letter_code
_entity_poly.pdbx_strand_id
1 'polypeptide(L)'
;MVGGSLERNRAVGERARGGAISTNTSVTMELRDVTLQDNQVVGPFGQGGAMYINEDVMLQTDGVCALHNNAAEFGGAVAMHDARVTLENCSITGNSATQYDGGAIYAVATGNAALRINASTVSNNR
;
A
#
# COMPACT_ATOMS: atom_id res chain seq x y z
N MET A 1 10.54 9.41 -2.39
CA MET A 1 10.18 10.56 -1.52
C MET A 1 10.96 10.41 -0.23
N VAL A 2 11.60 11.47 0.27
CA VAL A 2 12.38 11.46 1.50
C VAL A 2 11.78 12.48 2.45
N GLY A 3 11.21 12.01 3.56
CA GLY A 3 10.50 12.83 4.53
C GLY A 3 9.10 13.26 4.07
N GLY A 4 8.18 13.36 5.03
CA GLY A 4 6.86 13.99 4.85
C GLY A 4 5.69 13.02 4.94
N SER A 5 4.49 13.52 4.69
CA SER A 5 3.27 12.74 4.79
C SER A 5 2.35 12.93 3.59
N LEU A 6 1.73 11.83 3.17
CA LEU A 6 0.65 11.81 2.20
C LEU A 6 -0.57 11.32 2.96
N GLU A 7 -1.44 12.27 3.28
CA GLU A 7 -2.53 12.06 4.21
C GLU A 7 -3.86 12.41 3.59
N ARG A 8 -4.91 11.64 3.91
CA ARG A 8 -6.29 11.95 3.53
C ARG A 8 -6.49 12.13 2.02
N ASN A 9 -5.66 11.48 1.22
CA ASN A 9 -5.82 11.45 -0.22
C ASN A 9 -6.89 10.43 -0.58
N ARG A 10 -7.69 10.75 -1.59
CA ARG A 10 -8.86 9.96 -1.97
C ARG A 10 -8.94 9.76 -3.47
N ALA A 11 -8.91 8.51 -3.90
CA ALA A 11 -9.26 8.12 -5.26
C ALA A 11 -10.71 7.64 -5.30
N VAL A 12 -11.50 8.09 -6.28
CA VAL A 12 -12.93 7.75 -6.39
C VAL A 12 -13.21 7.20 -7.78
N GLY A 13 -13.91 6.06 -7.84
CA GLY A 13 -14.35 5.45 -9.09
C GLY A 13 -14.31 3.93 -9.06
N GLU A 14 -14.93 3.31 -10.05
CA GLU A 14 -14.76 1.88 -10.30
C GLU A 14 -13.29 1.58 -10.59
N ARG A 15 -12.72 0.57 -9.93
CA ARG A 15 -11.31 0.15 -10.09
C ARG A 15 -10.29 1.26 -9.80
N ALA A 16 -10.65 2.23 -8.97
CA ALA A 16 -9.71 3.24 -8.52
C ALA A 16 -8.51 2.60 -7.78
N ARG A 17 -7.35 3.25 -7.87
CA ARG A 17 -6.05 2.71 -7.45
C ARG A 17 -5.31 3.74 -6.63
N GLY A 18 -4.75 3.33 -5.49
CA GLY A 18 -3.76 4.11 -4.76
C GLY A 18 -4.27 5.47 -4.33
N GLY A 19 -4.85 5.59 -3.13
CA GLY A 19 -5.36 6.88 -2.65
C GLY A 19 -4.28 7.95 -2.62
N ALA A 20 -3.04 7.61 -2.25
CA ALA A 20 -1.89 8.51 -2.25
C ALA A 20 -0.91 8.27 -3.41
N ILE A 21 -0.59 7.00 -3.68
CA ILE A 21 0.42 6.62 -4.68
C ILE A 21 -0.13 5.50 -5.55
N SER A 22 -0.05 5.67 -6.87
CA SER A 22 -0.35 4.60 -7.83
C SER A 22 0.78 4.50 -8.85
N THR A 23 1.34 3.30 -9.02
CA THR A 23 2.34 3.01 -10.05
C THR A 23 1.72 2.17 -11.18
N ASN A 24 2.12 2.45 -12.42
CA ASN A 24 1.65 1.73 -13.62
C ASN A 24 2.80 1.34 -14.57
N THR A 25 4.05 1.60 -14.20
CA THR A 25 5.24 1.28 -15.01
C THR A 25 6.33 0.73 -14.10
N SER A 26 7.20 -0.10 -14.65
CA SER A 26 8.36 -0.66 -13.93
C SER A 26 9.32 0.46 -13.52
N VAL A 27 9.18 0.92 -12.28
CA VAL A 27 10.02 1.94 -11.66
C VAL A 27 10.46 1.46 -10.29
N THR A 28 11.68 1.76 -9.88
CA THR A 28 12.05 1.63 -8.47
C THR A 28 11.51 2.85 -7.72
N MET A 29 10.73 2.62 -6.67
CA MET A 29 10.25 3.67 -5.80
C MET A 29 10.86 3.50 -4.41
N GLU A 30 11.52 4.54 -3.93
CA GLU A 30 12.06 4.58 -2.57
C GLU A 30 11.25 5.57 -1.73
N LEU A 31 10.75 5.10 -0.58
CA LEU A 31 10.04 5.91 0.41
C LEU A 31 10.79 5.87 1.73
N ARG A 32 11.43 6.98 2.08
CA ARG A 32 12.20 7.11 3.32
C ARG A 32 11.52 8.10 4.25
N ASP A 33 11.29 7.69 5.50
CA ASP A 33 10.74 8.55 6.56
C ASP A 33 9.38 9.18 6.16
N VAL A 34 8.47 8.34 5.62
CA VAL A 34 7.17 8.76 5.07
C VAL A 34 6.01 8.24 5.92
N THR A 35 4.98 9.08 6.10
CA THR A 35 3.68 8.67 6.65
C THR A 35 2.61 8.65 5.57
N LEU A 36 1.95 7.51 5.38
CA LEU A 36 0.78 7.31 4.53
C LEU A 36 -0.42 7.04 5.43
N GLN A 37 -1.23 8.07 5.64
CA GLN A 37 -2.33 8.00 6.60
C GLN A 37 -3.68 8.40 6.06
N ASP A 38 -4.72 7.73 6.56
CA ASP A 38 -6.11 8.05 6.29
C ASP A 38 -6.42 8.17 4.78
N ASN A 39 -5.64 7.48 3.94
CA ASN A 39 -5.85 7.50 2.49
C ASN A 39 -6.89 6.47 2.10
N GLN A 40 -7.69 6.79 1.11
CA GLN A 40 -8.85 5.98 0.78
C GLN A 40 -9.03 5.80 -0.73
N VAL A 41 -9.42 4.59 -1.11
CA VAL A 41 -10.08 4.34 -2.39
C VAL A 41 -11.56 4.14 -2.15
N VAL A 42 -12.41 4.90 -2.85
CA VAL A 42 -13.87 4.81 -2.75
C VAL A 42 -14.47 4.44 -4.10
N GLY A 43 -15.00 3.23 -4.18
CA GLY A 43 -15.67 2.71 -5.36
C GLY A 43 -15.46 1.20 -5.48
N PRO A 44 -16.30 0.53 -6.26
CA PRO A 44 -16.21 -0.91 -6.43
C PRO A 44 -14.87 -1.30 -7.06
N PHE A 45 -14.32 -2.43 -6.61
CA PHE A 45 -13.04 -2.98 -7.02
C PHE A 45 -11.83 -2.09 -6.73
N GLY A 46 -11.93 -1.19 -5.75
CA GLY A 46 -10.87 -0.26 -5.37
C GLY A 46 -9.66 -0.94 -4.73
N GLN A 47 -8.44 -0.53 -5.09
CA GLN A 47 -7.22 -1.24 -4.69
C GLN A 47 -6.19 -0.31 -4.04
N GLY A 48 -5.70 -0.69 -2.87
CA GLY A 48 -4.57 -0.03 -2.20
C GLY A 48 -4.96 1.34 -1.66
N GLY A 49 -5.50 1.39 -0.45
CA GLY A 49 -6.02 2.65 0.11
C GLY A 49 -4.95 3.74 0.19
N ALA A 50 -3.72 3.38 0.53
CA ALA A 50 -2.57 4.27 0.36
C ALA A 50 -1.88 4.05 -1.00
N MET A 51 -1.47 2.82 -1.27
CA MET A 51 -0.59 2.51 -2.39
C MET A 51 -1.15 1.40 -3.26
N TYR A 52 -1.15 1.64 -4.57
CA TYR A 52 -1.30 0.62 -5.58
C TYR A 52 0.02 0.44 -6.33
N ILE A 53 0.55 -0.78 -6.32
CA ILE A 53 1.83 -1.13 -6.93
C ILE A 53 1.62 -2.20 -8.02
N ASN A 54 1.82 -1.83 -9.28
CA ASN A 54 1.76 -2.76 -10.41
C ASN A 54 3.14 -2.96 -11.04
N GLU A 55 3.40 -4.19 -11.50
CA GLU A 55 4.48 -4.60 -12.42
C GLU A 55 5.91 -4.15 -12.04
N ASP A 56 6.71 -5.09 -11.54
CA ASP A 56 8.17 -4.96 -11.35
C ASP A 56 8.65 -3.70 -10.60
N VAL A 57 7.74 -3.01 -9.91
CA VAL A 57 8.09 -1.91 -9.02
C VAL A 57 8.69 -2.51 -7.77
N MET A 58 9.95 -2.13 -7.51
CA MET A 58 10.58 -2.36 -6.23
C MET A 58 10.24 -1.18 -5.33
N LEU A 59 9.33 -1.39 -4.37
CA LEU A 59 9.15 -0.45 -3.26
C LEU A 59 10.15 -0.83 -2.18
N GLN A 60 11.07 0.07 -1.85
CA GLN A 60 11.93 -0.04 -0.68
C GLN A 60 11.61 1.10 0.29
N THR A 61 11.42 0.76 1.56
CA THR A 61 11.38 1.75 2.63
C THR A 61 12.68 1.71 3.41
N ASP A 62 13.54 2.71 3.22
CA ASP A 62 14.72 2.91 4.06
C ASP A 62 14.37 3.98 5.10
N GLY A 63 14.27 3.64 6.38
CA GLY A 63 13.80 4.55 7.44
C GLY A 63 12.41 4.20 8.00
N VAL A 64 11.84 5.07 8.84
CA VAL A 64 10.57 4.77 9.53
C VAL A 64 9.42 5.10 8.59
N CYS A 65 8.65 4.09 8.18
CA CYS A 65 7.45 4.31 7.39
C CYS A 65 6.20 3.96 8.20
N ALA A 66 5.14 4.77 8.07
CA ALA A 66 3.88 4.53 8.75
C ALA A 66 2.76 4.41 7.71
N LEU A 67 2.08 3.27 7.69
CA LEU A 67 0.88 3.03 6.88
C LEU A 67 -0.27 2.81 7.83
N HIS A 68 -1.09 3.85 8.04
CA HIS A 68 -2.18 3.75 9.00
C HIS A 68 -3.53 4.25 8.53
N ASN A 69 -4.58 3.58 9.02
CA ASN A 69 -5.98 3.95 8.78
C ASN A 69 -6.33 4.10 7.30
N ASN A 70 -5.60 3.43 6.42
CA ASN A 70 -5.89 3.48 5.00
C ASN A 70 -6.99 2.47 4.67
N ALA A 71 -7.83 2.79 3.69
CA ALA A 71 -8.98 1.96 3.35
C ALA A 71 -9.18 1.78 1.84
N ALA A 72 -9.45 0.55 1.44
CA ALA A 72 -9.84 0.20 0.08
C ALA A 72 -10.74 -1.05 0.08
N GLU A 73 -11.19 -1.48 -1.08
CA GLU A 73 -11.87 -2.78 -1.19
C GLU A 73 -10.87 -3.92 -1.05
N PHE A 74 -9.71 -3.80 -1.70
CA PHE A 74 -8.60 -4.74 -1.63
C PHE A 74 -7.34 -4.07 -1.09
N GLY A 75 -6.82 -4.58 0.03
CA GLY A 75 -5.58 -4.10 0.64
C GLY A 75 -5.73 -2.67 1.15
N GLY A 76 -6.16 -2.51 2.41
CA GLY A 76 -6.44 -1.19 2.99
C GLY A 76 -5.27 -0.23 2.90
N ALA A 77 -4.04 -0.71 3.10
CA ALA A 77 -2.82 0.06 2.87
C ALA A 77 -2.30 -0.13 1.45
N VAL A 78 -1.93 -1.37 1.10
CA VAL A 78 -1.18 -1.67 -0.12
C VAL A 78 -1.90 -2.74 -0.92
N ALA A 79 -2.12 -2.47 -2.20
CA ALA A 79 -2.45 -3.51 -3.17
C ALA A 79 -1.27 -3.66 -4.14
N MET A 80 -0.82 -4.89 -4.36
CA MET A 80 0.27 -5.20 -5.27
C MET A 80 -0.09 -6.30 -6.26
N HIS A 81 0.26 -6.10 -7.53
CA HIS A 81 0.05 -7.04 -8.63
C HIS A 81 1.37 -7.29 -9.35
N ASP A 82 1.86 -8.53 -9.29
CA ASP A 82 3.11 -8.95 -9.92
C ASP A 82 4.30 -8.01 -9.67
N ALA A 83 4.36 -7.50 -8.43
CA ALA A 83 5.39 -6.56 -7.99
C ALA A 83 6.25 -7.13 -6.87
N ARG A 84 7.34 -6.43 -6.54
CA ARG A 84 8.24 -6.79 -5.44
C ARG A 84 8.25 -5.67 -4.40
N VAL A 85 7.58 -5.89 -3.28
CA VAL A 85 7.46 -4.89 -2.22
C VAL A 85 8.28 -5.33 -1.02
N THR A 86 9.20 -4.47 -0.57
CA THR A 86 9.98 -4.65 0.65
C THR A 86 9.66 -3.50 1.60
N LEU A 87 8.99 -3.82 2.70
CA LEU A 87 8.66 -2.90 3.78
C LEU A 87 9.59 -3.18 4.96
N GLU A 88 10.47 -2.25 5.26
CA GLU A 88 11.42 -2.34 6.37
C GLU A 88 11.14 -1.24 7.39
N ASN A 89 11.22 -1.57 8.68
CA ASN A 89 11.03 -0.62 9.78
C ASN A 89 9.69 0.13 9.70
N CYS A 90 8.63 -0.55 9.26
CA CYS A 90 7.31 0.02 9.06
C CYS A 90 6.36 -0.23 10.24
N SER A 91 5.42 0.70 10.46
CA SER A 91 4.21 0.46 11.27
C SER A 91 2.99 0.41 10.35
N ILE A 92 2.38 -0.76 10.21
CA ILE A 92 1.26 -1.04 9.30
C ILE A 92 0.04 -1.36 10.16
N THR A 93 -0.75 -0.34 10.50
CA THR A 93 -1.78 -0.47 11.55
C THR A 93 -3.11 0.21 11.22
N GLY A 94 -4.22 -0.34 11.71
CA GLY A 94 -5.54 0.29 11.53
C GLY A 94 -6.06 0.32 10.09
N ASN A 95 -5.38 -0.34 9.15
CA ASN A 95 -5.79 -0.35 7.75
C ASN A 95 -6.97 -1.31 7.56
N SER A 96 -7.87 -0.96 6.65
CA SER A 96 -9.07 -1.75 6.41
C SER A 96 -9.33 -2.10 4.95
N ALA A 97 -9.67 -3.37 4.70
CA ALA A 97 -10.14 -3.86 3.41
C ALA A 97 -11.56 -4.40 3.58
N THR A 98 -12.47 -4.04 2.68
CA THR A 98 -13.85 -4.57 2.74
C THR A 98 -14.00 -5.92 2.06
N GLN A 99 -13.03 -6.36 1.25
CA GLN A 99 -13.06 -7.61 0.53
C GLN A 99 -11.79 -8.45 0.73
N TYR A 100 -12.00 -9.73 1.09
CA TYR A 100 -11.00 -10.71 1.55
C TYR A 100 -10.31 -10.33 2.86
N ASP A 101 -9.78 -11.32 3.59
CA ASP A 101 -9.17 -11.16 4.93
C ASP A 101 -7.81 -10.41 4.95
N GLY A 102 -7.51 -9.64 3.89
CA GLY A 102 -6.27 -8.88 3.71
C GLY A 102 -6.41 -7.42 4.12
N GLY A 103 -6.76 -7.15 5.39
CA GLY A 103 -7.11 -5.81 5.87
C GLY A 103 -6.06 -4.72 5.55
N ALA A 104 -4.77 -5.05 5.57
CA ALA A 104 -3.70 -4.11 5.19
C ALA A 104 -3.16 -4.30 3.79
N ILE A 105 -2.75 -5.53 3.44
CA ILE A 105 -1.99 -5.79 2.22
C ILE A 105 -2.71 -6.86 1.42
N TYR A 106 -2.98 -6.53 0.16
CA TYR A 106 -3.48 -7.46 -0.84
C TYR A 106 -2.41 -7.70 -1.90
N ALA A 107 -1.94 -8.93 -2.02
CA ALA A 107 -0.90 -9.29 -2.97
C ALA A 107 -1.42 -10.35 -3.96
N VAL A 108 -1.34 -10.02 -5.25
CA VAL A 108 -1.66 -10.92 -6.35
C VAL A 108 -0.38 -11.22 -7.12
N ALA A 109 -0.13 -12.52 -7.33
CA ALA A 109 1.05 -13.01 -8.03
C ALA A 109 0.62 -14.00 -9.11
N THR A 110 1.00 -13.73 -10.35
CA THR A 110 0.97 -14.67 -11.47
C THR A 110 2.38 -15.15 -11.85
N GLY A 111 3.43 -14.47 -11.37
CA GLY A 111 4.84 -14.84 -11.57
C GLY A 111 5.74 -14.61 -10.35
N ASN A 112 6.84 -13.86 -10.53
CA ASN A 112 7.92 -13.67 -9.53
C ASN A 112 7.63 -12.55 -8.50
N ALA A 113 6.35 -12.34 -8.14
CA ALA A 113 5.97 -11.36 -7.13
C ALA A 113 6.56 -11.72 -5.76
N ALA A 114 6.90 -10.73 -4.95
CA ALA A 114 7.42 -10.97 -3.61
C ALA A 114 7.03 -9.84 -2.65
N LEU A 115 6.47 -10.21 -1.50
CA LEU A 115 6.25 -9.30 -0.38
C LEU A 115 7.23 -9.67 0.73
N ARG A 116 8.06 -8.71 1.17
CA ARG A 116 8.94 -8.83 2.33
C ARG A 116 8.59 -7.75 3.34
N ILE A 117 8.39 -8.16 4.59
CA ILE A 117 8.09 -7.26 5.70
C ILE A 117 9.12 -7.56 6.79
N ASN A 118 10.07 -6.66 6.97
CA ASN A 118 11.21 -6.81 7.87
C ASN A 118 11.15 -5.78 8.99
N ALA A 119 11.49 -6.17 10.22
CA ALA A 119 11.58 -5.26 11.37
C ALA A 119 10.36 -4.33 11.53
N SER A 120 9.18 -4.80 11.14
CA SER A 120 7.96 -4.00 11.03
C SER A 120 6.87 -4.54 11.94
N THR A 121 5.95 -3.67 12.34
CA THR A 121 4.74 -4.04 13.08
C THR A 121 3.56 -4.09 12.12
N VAL A 122 2.82 -5.20 12.14
CA VAL A 122 1.54 -5.35 11.42
C VAL A 122 0.47 -5.72 12.44
N SER A 123 -0.44 -4.80 12.75
CA SER A 123 -1.45 -5.02 13.79
C SER A 123 -2.73 -4.23 13.56
N ASN A 124 -3.85 -4.67 14.12
CA ASN A 124 -5.14 -3.96 14.04
C ASN A 124 -5.61 -3.66 12.61
N ASN A 125 -5.28 -4.52 11.65
CA ASN A 125 -5.77 -4.40 10.28
C ASN A 125 -6.94 -5.35 10.08
N ARG A 126 -8.00 -4.91 9.39
CA ARG A 126 -9.28 -5.65 9.32
C ARG A 126 -9.89 -5.66 7.93
#